data_AF-A0A4Q2YTY1-F1
#
_entry.id   AF-A0A4Q2YTY1-F1
#
_cell.length_a   1.000
_cell.length_b   1.000
_cell.length_c   1.000
_cell.angle_alpha   90.00
_cell.angle_beta   90.00
_cell.angle_gamma   90.00
#
_symmetry.space_group_name_H-M   'P 1'
#
loop_
_entity.id
_entity.type
_entity.pdbx_description
1 polymer ?
#
loop_
_entity_poly.entity_id
_entity_poly.type
_entity_poly.pdbx_seq_one_letter_code
_entity_poly.pdbx_strand_id
1 'polypeptide(L)' 'EDDGWLIGLVVNMNDETTALVILNADDFTGSPQAVVYLPHRVPPGFHGNWVAD' A
#
# COMPACT_ATOMS: atom_id res chain seq x y z
N GLU A 1 -13.08 15.88 1.88
CA GLU A 1 -12.86 14.41 1.89
C GLU A 1 -12.45 14.03 0.49
N ASP A 2 -11.88 12.83 0.29
CA ASP A 2 -11.73 12.21 -1.05
C ASP A 2 -10.52 12.70 -1.91
N ASP A 3 -10.08 13.96 -1.80
CA ASP A 3 -8.78 14.38 -2.36
C ASP A 3 -7.59 13.86 -1.51
N GLY A 4 -6.97 12.78 -1.96
CA GLY A 4 -5.79 12.22 -1.31
C GLY A 4 -5.37 10.83 -1.78
N TRP A 5 -4.66 10.12 -0.90
CA TRP A 5 -4.11 8.80 -1.20
C TRP A 5 -4.51 7.77 -0.16
N LEU A 6 -4.66 6.54 -0.65
CA LEU A 6 -4.72 5.35 0.18
C LEU A 6 -3.44 4.58 0.05
N ILE A 7 -2.89 4.16 1.20
CA ILE A 7 -1.61 3.49 1.27
C ILE A 7 -1.79 2.17 2.01
N GLY A 8 -1.28 1.09 1.44
CA GLY A 8 -1.38 -0.25 2.04
C GLY A 8 -0.28 -1.19 1.59
N LEU A 9 -0.02 -2.22 2.41
CA LEU A 9 0.88 -3.31 2.06
C LEU A 9 0.09 -4.41 1.33
N VAL A 10 0.52 -4.75 0.12
CA VAL A 10 0.06 -5.92 -0.63
C VAL A 10 1.06 -7.04 -0.42
N VAL A 11 0.65 -8.08 0.31
CA VAL A 11 1.46 -9.26 0.60
C VAL A 11 1.02 -10.40 -0.30
N ASN A 12 1.89 -10.82 -1.23
CA ASN A 12 1.67 -12.01 -2.03
C ASN A 12 2.24 -13.22 -1.27
N MET A 13 1.34 -14.08 -0.80
CA MET A 13 1.70 -15.25 0.01
C MET A 13 2.29 -16.40 -0.79
N ASN A 14 2.00 -16.49 -2.10
CA ASN A 14 2.53 -17.55 -2.95
C ASN A 14 3.99 -17.27 -3.34
N ASP A 15 4.30 -16.01 -3.61
CA ASP A 15 5.63 -15.58 -4.07
C ASP A 15 6.49 -15.01 -2.94
N GLU A 16 5.96 -14.97 -1.71
CA GLU A 16 6.60 -14.39 -0.52
C GLU A 16 7.14 -12.96 -0.74
N THR A 17 6.40 -12.13 -1.48
CA THR A 17 6.77 -10.73 -1.75
C THR A 17 5.85 -9.74 -1.06
N THR A 18 6.31 -8.50 -0.92
CA THR A 18 5.49 -7.39 -0.42
C THR A 18 5.75 -6.14 -1.22
N ALA A 19 4.67 -5.41 -1.51
CA ALA A 19 4.73 -4.06 -2.06
C ALA A 19 3.93 -3.09 -1.20
N LEU A 20 4.45 -1.86 -1.02
CA LEU A 20 3.65 -0.73 -0.57
C LEU A 20 2.98 -0.11 -1.80
N VAL A 21 1.65 -0.12 -1.83
CA VAL A 21 0.85 0.36 -2.95
C VAL A 21 0.18 1.68 -2.54
N ILE A 22 0.24 2.66 -3.44
CA ILE A 22 -0.40 3.96 -3.30
C ILE A 22 -1.48 4.08 -4.36
N LEU A 23 -2.73 4.25 -3.93
CA LEU A 23 -3.90 4.45 -4.79
C LEU A 23 -4.39 5.90 -4.71
N ASN A 24 -5.06 6.35 -5.76
CA ASN A 24 -5.91 7.55 -5.69
C ASN A 24 -7.10 7.21 -4.76
N ALA A 25 -7.36 8.03 -3.75
CA ALA A 25 -8.45 7.80 -2.81
C ALA A 25 -9.83 7.82 -3.49
N ASP A 26 -9.96 8.50 -4.64
CA ASP A 26 -11.22 8.61 -5.39
C ASP A 26 -11.38 7.61 -6.53
N ASP A 27 -10.36 6.79 -6.79
CA ASP A 27 -10.41 5.75 -7.81
C ASP A 27 -9.64 4.50 -7.36
N PHE A 28 -10.31 3.71 -6.53
CA PHE A 28 -9.80 2.44 -6.03
C PHE A 28 -9.62 1.37 -7.12
N THR A 29 -10.29 1.52 -8.25
CA THR A 29 -10.27 0.55 -9.36
C THR A 29 -9.27 0.91 -10.45
N GLY A 30 -8.75 2.14 -10.41
CA GLY A 30 -7.75 2.65 -11.33
C GLY A 30 -6.38 2.02 -11.13
N SER A 31 -5.44 2.48 -11.97
CA SER A 31 -4.04 2.07 -11.83
C SER A 31 -3.43 2.68 -10.56
N PRO A 32 -2.56 1.94 -9.85
CA PRO A 32 -1.80 2.49 -8.74
C PRO A 32 -1.03 3.74 -9.16
N GLN A 33 -1.04 4.76 -8.30
CA GLN A 33 -0.24 5.98 -8.50
C GLN A 33 1.25 5.69 -8.29
N ALA A 34 1.57 4.75 -7.38
CA ALA A 34 2.91 4.22 -7.19
C ALA A 34 2.89 2.81 -6.58
N VAL A 35 3.96 2.06 -6.83
CA VAL A 35 4.24 0.75 -6.23
C VAL A 35 5.69 0.72 -5.78
N VAL A 36 5.92 0.48 -4.49
CA VAL A 36 7.26 0.32 -3.92
C VAL A 36 7.43 -1.14 -3.54
N TYR A 37 8.35 -1.84 -4.20
CA TYR A 37 8.68 -3.24 -3.89
C TYR A 37 9.64 -3.30 -2.71
N LEU A 38 9.30 -4.10 -1.70
CA LEU A 38 10.16 -4.33 -0.53
C LEU A 38 11.07 -5.54 -0.82
N PRO A 39 12.35 -5.52 -0.37
CA PRO A 39 13.28 -6.62 -0.59
C PRO A 39 13.02 -7.84 0.31
N HIS A 40 11.91 -7.86 1.05
CA HIS A 40 11.50 -8.93 1.94
C HIS A 40 9.98 -8.91 2.18
N ARG A 41 9.44 -10.04 2.64
CA ARG A 41 8.04 -10.16 3.04
C ARG A 41 7.77 -9.47 4.37
N VAL A 42 6.69 -8.68 4.43
CA VAL A 42 6.17 -8.16 5.69
C VAL A 42 5.10 -9.12 6.24
N PRO A 43 5.24 -9.64 7.48
CA PRO A 43 4.21 -10.46 8.11
C PRO A 43 2.90 -9.68 8.37
N PRO A 44 1.74 -10.36 8.50
CA PRO A 44 0.50 -9.71 8.92
C PRO A 44 0.70 -8.92 10.23
N GLY A 45 0.38 -7.63 10.18
CA GLY A 45 0.53 -6.69 11.30
C GLY A 45 -0.81 -6.29 11.94
N PHE A 46 -0.78 -5.18 12.67
CA PHE A 46 -1.97 -4.51 13.22
C PHE A 46 -2.21 -3.18 12.52
N HIS A 47 -2.29 -2.08 13.26
CA HIS A 47 -2.57 -0.75 12.75
C HIS A 47 -1.31 0.02 12.40
N GLY A 48 -1.42 0.90 11.40
CA GLY A 48 -0.40 1.90 11.06
C GLY A 48 -1.00 3.31 11.13
N ASN A 49 -0.16 4.33 11.23
CA ASN A 49 -0.55 5.72 11.15
C ASN A 49 0.34 6.46 10.14
N TRP A 50 -0.24 7.42 9.44
CA TRP A 50 0.51 8.44 8.72
C TRP A 50 0.73 9.65 9.63
N VAL A 51 1.92 10.23 9.58
CA VAL A 51 2.27 11.44 10.33
C VAL A 51 2.83 12.42 9.31
N ALA A 52 2.17 13.57 9.19
CA ALA A 52 2.69 14.70 8.43
C ALA A 52 3.86 15.35 9.17
N ASP A 53 4.62 16.19 8.49
CA ASP A 53 5.70 16.98 9.07
C ASP A 53 5.23 18.01 10.11
#